data_AF-A0A8G2CCB7-F1
#
_entry.id   AF-A0A8G2CCB7-F1
#
_cell.length_a   1.000
_cell.length_b   1.000
_cell.length_c   1.000
_cell.angle_alpha   90.00
_cell.angle_beta   90.00
_cell.angle_gamma   90.00
#
_symmetry.space_group_name_H-M   'P 1'
#
loop_
_entity.id
_entity.type
_entity.pdbx_description
1 polymer ?
#
loop_
_entity_poly.entity_id
_entity_poly.type
_entity_poly.pdbx_seq_one_letter_code
_entity_poly.pdbx_strand_id
1 'polypeptide(L)'
;DKVVLVDGSALKLPNFDFDETLHAIQFDGQEGQIEFETPDGGVTTAPVTELEVQPYVEAWNAEKARLEAIVPPPLTLDEARTAKQRQIAAAHDAFLKSQSVEYSEMERQTWDSQRTESQALLADPQAAAQLVRAIANARGMDVIEMARRIQENTQAWSVLAGHATGQRLKYQDALEACTTVEQVEAISISFTTPE
;
A
#
# COMPACT_ATOMS: atom_id res chain seq x y z
N ASP A 1 14.35 -37.02 4.41
CA ASP A 1 13.53 -35.79 4.58
C ASP A 1 12.28 -35.93 3.72
N LYS A 2 11.14 -36.30 4.33
CA LYS A 2 9.91 -36.83 3.69
C LYS A 2 9.24 -35.87 2.69
N VAL A 3 9.72 -35.84 1.45
CA VAL A 3 9.22 -34.98 0.36
C VAL A 3 8.55 -35.82 -0.73
N VAL A 4 7.44 -35.33 -1.25
CA VAL A 4 6.75 -35.93 -2.42
C VAL A 4 6.82 -34.97 -3.59
N LEU A 5 7.35 -35.44 -4.71
CA LEU A 5 7.45 -34.72 -5.97
C LEU A 5 6.47 -35.34 -6.96
N VAL A 6 5.51 -34.55 -7.42
CA VAL A 6 4.57 -34.93 -8.49
C VAL A 6 4.75 -33.95 -9.65
N ASP A 7 4.99 -34.47 -10.86
CA ASP A 7 5.21 -33.68 -12.08
C ASP A 7 6.28 -32.57 -11.91
N GLY A 8 7.36 -32.91 -11.22
CA GLY A 8 8.47 -31.99 -10.93
C GLY A 8 8.21 -30.96 -9.82
N SER A 9 7.04 -31.00 -9.17
CA SER A 9 6.67 -30.08 -8.08
C SER A 9 6.75 -30.78 -6.73
N ALA A 10 7.68 -30.33 -5.88
CA ALA A 10 7.92 -30.88 -4.55
C ALA A 10 7.01 -30.26 -3.48
N LEU A 11 6.36 -31.08 -2.66
CA LEU A 11 5.69 -30.66 -1.43
C LEU A 11 6.09 -31.55 -0.25
N LYS A 12 6.15 -30.94 0.94
CA LYS A 12 6.18 -31.66 2.21
C LYS A 12 4.74 -31.88 2.66
N LEU A 13 4.44 -33.09 3.15
CA LEU A 13 3.10 -33.43 3.63
C LEU A 13 3.13 -33.59 5.16
N PRO A 14 3.10 -32.48 5.93
CA PRO A 14 3.36 -32.51 7.37
C PRO A 14 2.33 -33.32 8.18
N ASN A 15 1.14 -33.56 7.61
CA ASN A 15 0.06 -34.32 8.25
C ASN A 15 -0.11 -35.73 7.67
N PHE A 16 0.80 -36.18 6.80
CA PHE A 16 0.76 -37.51 6.22
C PHE A 16 1.63 -38.48 7.01
N ASP A 17 1.13 -39.70 7.23
CA ASP A 17 1.85 -40.71 8.00
C ASP A 17 2.91 -41.42 7.15
N PHE A 18 4.10 -40.84 7.22
CA PHE A 18 5.39 -41.30 6.69
C PHE A 18 5.89 -42.63 7.27
N ASP A 19 6.24 -43.65 6.46
CA ASP A 19 7.27 -44.62 6.88
C ASP A 19 8.49 -43.86 7.43
N GLU A 20 9.04 -44.32 8.56
CA GLU A 20 10.13 -43.63 9.25
C GLU A 20 11.39 -43.51 8.39
N THR A 21 11.64 -44.51 7.53
CA THR A 21 12.79 -44.56 6.65
C THR A 21 12.56 -43.86 5.33
N LEU A 22 11.35 -43.36 5.04
CA LEU A 22 11.08 -42.69 3.78
C LEU A 22 11.93 -41.41 3.65
N HIS A 23 12.72 -41.35 2.59
CA HIS A 23 13.42 -40.14 2.19
C HIS A 23 12.55 -39.30 1.25
N ALA A 24 12.21 -39.81 0.07
CA ALA A 24 11.45 -39.05 -0.93
C ALA A 24 10.63 -39.96 -1.84
N ILE A 25 9.63 -39.40 -2.50
CA ILE A 25 8.91 -40.04 -3.59
C ILE A 25 8.91 -39.08 -4.76
N GLN A 26 9.24 -39.57 -5.96
CA GLN A 26 9.13 -38.82 -7.20
C GLN A 26 8.27 -39.59 -8.18
N PHE A 27 7.24 -38.97 -8.73
CA PHE A 27 6.33 -39.57 -9.70
C PHE A 27 5.94 -38.54 -10.77
N ASP A 28 5.92 -38.93 -12.04
CA ASP A 28 5.63 -38.05 -13.20
C ASP A 28 4.29 -38.36 -13.89
N GLY A 29 3.44 -39.16 -13.23
CA GLY A 29 2.17 -39.61 -13.78
C GLY A 29 2.26 -40.92 -14.60
N GLN A 30 3.46 -41.39 -14.93
CA GLN A 30 3.67 -42.67 -15.63
C GLN A 30 4.63 -43.59 -14.87
N GLU A 31 5.77 -43.06 -14.44
CA GLU A 31 6.81 -43.78 -13.71
C GLU A 31 7.22 -42.99 -12.48
N GLY A 32 7.82 -43.68 -11.50
CA GLY A 32 8.33 -43.02 -10.32
C GLY A 32 9.39 -43.81 -9.59
N GLN A 33 10.01 -43.16 -8.61
CA GLN A 33 10.94 -43.76 -7.68
C GLN A 33 10.57 -43.40 -6.25
N ILE A 34 10.78 -44.34 -5.35
CA ILE A 34 10.75 -44.15 -3.91
C ILE A 34 12.17 -44.28 -3.35
N GLU A 35 12.50 -43.40 -2.44
CA GLU A 35 13.79 -43.31 -1.78
C GLU A 35 13.64 -43.60 -0.29
N PHE A 36 14.49 -44.48 0.25
CA PHE A 36 14.55 -44.80 1.68
C PHE A 36 15.93 -44.52 2.25
N GLU A 37 15.99 -43.91 3.43
CA GLU A 37 17.22 -43.70 4.19
C GLU A 37 17.75 -45.04 4.73
N THR A 38 19.06 -45.26 4.57
CA THR A 38 19.72 -46.45 5.09
C THR A 38 20.40 -46.17 6.44
N PRO A 39 20.61 -47.19 7.30
CA PRO A 39 21.21 -47.00 8.62
C PRO A 39 22.63 -46.40 8.63
N ASP A 40 23.35 -46.49 7.52
CA ASP A 40 24.69 -45.91 7.30
C ASP A 40 24.64 -44.47 6.75
N GLY A 41 23.45 -43.88 6.64
CA GLY A 41 23.25 -42.48 6.20
C GLY A 41 23.19 -42.31 4.68
N GLY A 42 23.04 -43.40 3.92
CA GLY A 42 22.79 -43.40 2.49
C GLY A 42 21.29 -43.39 2.14
N VAL A 43 21.00 -43.57 0.85
CA VAL A 43 19.65 -43.69 0.31
C VAL A 43 19.59 -44.85 -0.69
N THR A 44 18.55 -45.67 -0.62
CA THR A 44 18.23 -46.66 -1.66
C THR A 44 17.04 -46.18 -2.49
N THR A 45 17.07 -46.46 -3.79
CA THR A 45 15.98 -46.16 -4.73
C THR A 45 15.31 -47.44 -5.21
N ALA A 46 13.99 -47.40 -5.38
CA ALA A 46 13.23 -48.46 -6.04
C ALA A 46 12.19 -47.84 -7.00
N PRO A 47 11.92 -48.46 -8.15
CA PRO A 47 10.82 -48.03 -9.00
C PRO A 47 9.49 -48.28 -8.30
N VAL A 48 8.51 -47.42 -8.54
CA VAL A 48 7.14 -47.54 -8.00
C VAL A 48 6.11 -47.47 -9.11
N THR A 49 5.02 -48.21 -8.91
CA THR A 49 3.84 -48.18 -9.78
C THR A 49 2.87 -47.08 -9.32
N GLU A 50 1.99 -46.65 -10.23
CA GLU A 50 0.92 -45.68 -9.93
C GLU A 50 0.09 -46.08 -8.71
N LEU A 51 -0.25 -47.37 -8.57
CA LEU A 51 -1.04 -47.88 -7.45
C LEU A 51 -0.32 -47.75 -6.10
N GLU A 52 1.00 -47.92 -6.08
CA GLU A 52 1.81 -47.81 -4.86
C GLU A 52 1.99 -46.37 -4.41
N VAL A 53 2.05 -45.42 -5.35
CA VAL A 53 2.19 -44.00 -5.03
C VAL A 53 0.88 -43.28 -4.80
N GLN A 54 -0.25 -43.89 -5.17
CA GLN A 54 -1.57 -43.26 -5.13
C GLN A 54 -1.89 -42.52 -3.81
N PRO A 55 -1.67 -43.09 -2.61
CA PRO A 55 -1.94 -42.38 -1.35
C PRO A 55 -1.11 -41.10 -1.17
N TYR A 56 0.14 -41.12 -1.63
CA TYR A 56 1.05 -39.97 -1.54
C TYR A 56 0.67 -38.89 -2.56
N VAL A 57 0.26 -39.29 -3.77
CA VAL A 57 -0.23 -38.36 -4.81
C VAL A 57 -1.55 -37.71 -4.38
N GLU A 58 -2.47 -38.46 -3.78
CA GLU A 58 -3.72 -37.91 -3.23
C GLU A 58 -3.45 -36.91 -2.11
N ALA A 59 -2.56 -37.23 -1.18
CA ALA A 59 -2.16 -36.33 -0.11
C ALA A 59 -1.40 -35.09 -0.62
N TRP A 60 -0.56 -35.25 -1.65
CA TRP A 60 0.09 -34.14 -2.34
C TRP A 60 -0.93 -33.21 -2.99
N ASN A 61 -1.92 -33.75 -3.69
CA ASN A 61 -2.99 -32.96 -4.30
C ASN A 61 -3.83 -32.23 -3.24
N ALA A 62 -4.15 -32.89 -2.12
CA ALA A 62 -4.88 -32.27 -1.02
C ALA A 62 -4.08 -31.13 -0.36
N GLU A 63 -2.77 -31.31 -0.17
CA GLU A 63 -1.91 -30.28 0.40
C GLU A 63 -1.70 -29.12 -0.58
N LYS A 64 -1.53 -29.40 -1.87
CA LYS A 64 -1.51 -28.38 -2.92
C LYS A 64 -2.80 -27.55 -2.90
N ALA A 65 -3.96 -28.19 -2.90
CA ALA A 65 -5.25 -27.51 -2.85
C ALA A 65 -5.42 -26.67 -1.58
N ARG A 66 -4.94 -27.17 -0.43
CA ARG A 66 -4.94 -26.41 0.83
C ARG A 66 -4.06 -25.17 0.74
N LEU A 67 -2.86 -25.29 0.17
CA LEU A 67 -1.93 -24.16 -0.01
C LEU A 67 -2.50 -23.14 -0.99
N GLU A 68 -3.07 -23.58 -2.11
CA GLU A 68 -3.74 -22.72 -3.10
C GLU A 68 -4.93 -21.98 -2.48
N ALA A 69 -5.72 -22.65 -1.63
CA ALA A 69 -6.87 -22.03 -0.95
C ALA A 69 -6.48 -20.98 0.11
N ILE A 70 -5.23 -20.97 0.59
CA ILE A 70 -4.73 -19.96 1.52
C ILE A 70 -4.33 -18.67 0.79
N VAL A 71 -3.97 -18.77 -0.49
CA VAL A 71 -3.66 -17.60 -1.30
C VAL A 71 -4.98 -16.92 -1.66
N PRO A 72 -5.24 -15.68 -1.19
CA PRO A 72 -6.44 -14.96 -1.60
C PRO A 72 -6.42 -14.81 -3.13
N PRO A 73 -7.59 -14.88 -3.79
CA PRO A 73 -7.66 -14.70 -5.23
C PRO A 73 -7.04 -13.34 -5.61
N PRO A 74 -6.41 -13.26 -6.80
CA PRO A 74 -5.87 -11.99 -7.28
C PRO A 74 -7.00 -10.94 -7.35
N LEU A 75 -6.66 -9.68 -7.04
CA LEU A 75 -7.61 -8.59 -7.11
C LEU A 75 -8.17 -8.47 -8.53
N THR A 76 -9.47 -8.20 -8.63
CA THR A 76 -10.06 -7.73 -9.87
C THR A 76 -9.55 -6.32 -10.20
N LEU A 77 -9.67 -5.91 -11.47
CA LEU A 77 -9.31 -4.55 -11.88
C LEU A 77 -10.04 -3.48 -11.08
N ASP A 78 -11.32 -3.68 -10.78
CA ASP A 78 -12.14 -2.71 -10.04
C ASP A 78 -11.72 -2.60 -8.57
N GLU A 79 -11.36 -3.73 -7.94
CA GLU A 79 -10.82 -3.74 -6.58
C GLU A 79 -9.44 -3.07 -6.53
N ALA A 80 -8.57 -3.37 -7.50
CA ALA A 80 -7.26 -2.73 -7.62
C ALA A 80 -7.40 -1.22 -7.80
N ARG A 81 -8.31 -0.78 -8.68
CA ARG A 81 -8.61 0.66 -8.88
C ARG A 81 -9.13 1.32 -7.61
N THR A 82 -10.07 0.69 -6.92
CA THR A 82 -10.62 1.19 -5.66
C THR A 82 -9.53 1.34 -4.59
N ALA A 83 -8.64 0.34 -4.47
CA ALA A 83 -7.52 0.39 -3.55
C ALA A 83 -6.54 1.52 -3.91
N LYS A 84 -6.18 1.67 -5.19
CA LYS A 84 -5.28 2.72 -5.66
C LYS A 84 -5.87 4.11 -5.48
N GLN A 85 -7.16 4.30 -5.71
CA GLN A 85 -7.85 5.56 -5.46
C GLN A 85 -7.74 5.98 -3.98
N ARG A 86 -7.91 5.04 -3.04
CA ARG A 86 -7.70 5.30 -1.61
C ARG A 86 -6.25 5.66 -1.29
N GLN A 87 -5.28 5.00 -1.92
CA GLN A 87 -3.86 5.33 -1.77
C GLN A 87 -3.55 6.75 -2.27
N ILE A 88 -4.10 7.15 -3.42
CA ILE A 88 -3.93 8.50 -3.98
C ILE A 88 -4.49 9.55 -3.01
N ALA A 89 -5.71 9.34 -2.50
CA ALA A 89 -6.34 10.25 -1.54
C ALA A 89 -5.54 10.35 -0.23
N ALA A 90 -5.16 9.21 0.35
CA ALA A 90 -4.39 9.18 1.60
C ALA A 90 -3.01 9.84 1.46
N ALA A 91 -2.31 9.63 0.33
CA ALA A 91 -1.02 10.24 0.07
C ALA A 91 -1.13 11.77 -0.12
N HIS A 92 -2.17 12.24 -0.80
CA HIS A 92 -2.47 13.67 -0.93
C HIS A 92 -2.69 14.33 0.45
N ASP A 93 -3.55 13.73 1.28
CA ASP A 93 -3.88 14.29 2.59
C ASP A 93 -2.68 14.24 3.53
N ALA A 94 -1.90 13.15 3.50
CA ALA A 94 -0.65 13.03 4.26
C ALA A 94 0.38 14.09 3.84
N PHE A 95 0.52 14.33 2.53
CA PHE A 95 1.39 15.38 2.02
C PHE A 95 0.97 16.75 2.56
N LEU A 96 -0.28 17.19 2.33
CA LEU A 96 -0.73 18.51 2.82
C LEU A 96 -0.66 18.64 4.35
N LYS A 97 -0.98 17.57 5.09
CA LYS A 97 -0.84 17.56 6.54
C LYS A 97 0.61 17.76 6.98
N SER A 98 1.57 17.13 6.32
CA SER A 98 3.00 17.30 6.62
C SER A 98 3.48 18.74 6.45
N GLN A 99 2.90 19.48 5.50
CA GLN A 99 3.24 20.88 5.21
C GLN A 99 2.69 21.86 6.25
N SER A 100 1.81 21.40 7.15
CA SER A 100 1.15 22.24 8.16
C SER A 100 1.31 21.70 9.59
N VAL A 101 2.30 20.83 9.82
CA VAL A 101 2.50 20.12 11.09
C VAL A 101 2.72 21.04 12.28
N GLU A 102 3.30 22.22 12.07
CA GLU A 102 3.56 23.21 13.13
C GLU A 102 2.27 23.86 13.65
N TYR A 103 1.18 23.80 12.87
CA TYR A 103 -0.10 24.41 13.22
C TYR A 103 -1.05 23.37 13.80
N SER A 104 -1.71 23.70 14.91
CA SER A 104 -2.74 22.83 15.49
C SER A 104 -4.01 22.83 14.64
N GLU A 105 -4.86 21.81 14.81
CA GLU A 105 -6.16 21.76 14.14
C GLU A 105 -7.06 22.94 14.54
N MET A 106 -7.08 23.29 15.83
CA MET A 106 -7.85 24.42 16.35
C MET A 106 -7.38 25.75 15.74
N GLU A 107 -6.08 25.92 15.51
CA GLU A 107 -5.56 27.11 14.84
C GLU A 107 -5.99 27.18 13.37
N ARG A 108 -5.92 26.06 12.63
CA ARG A 108 -6.34 25.99 11.22
C ARG A 108 -7.81 26.37 11.01
N GLN A 109 -8.68 26.08 11.98
CA GLN A 109 -10.10 26.48 11.91
C GLN A 109 -10.28 28.01 11.84
N THR A 110 -9.28 28.79 12.24
CA THR A 110 -9.34 30.25 12.21
C THR A 110 -8.76 30.87 10.94
N TRP A 111 -8.11 30.08 10.08
CA TRP A 111 -7.36 30.59 8.92
C TRP A 111 -8.23 31.36 7.92
N ASP A 112 -9.46 30.90 7.67
CA ASP A 112 -10.37 31.59 6.76
C ASP A 112 -10.82 32.96 7.31
N SER A 113 -11.04 33.05 8.62
CA SER A 113 -11.31 34.33 9.30
C SER A 113 -10.10 35.25 9.25
N GLN A 114 -8.90 34.73 9.56
CA GLN A 114 -7.66 35.50 9.47
C GLN A 114 -7.43 36.04 8.05
N ARG A 115 -7.67 35.23 7.01
CA ARG A 115 -7.58 35.65 5.60
C ARG A 115 -8.57 36.76 5.29
N THR A 116 -9.83 36.57 5.64
CA THR A 116 -10.91 37.54 5.35
C THR A 116 -10.64 38.88 6.04
N GLU A 117 -10.34 38.86 7.33
CA GLU A 117 -10.01 40.06 8.10
C GLU A 117 -8.75 40.76 7.59
N SER A 118 -7.71 40.00 7.22
CA SER A 118 -6.49 40.57 6.67
C SER A 118 -6.74 41.24 5.31
N GLN A 119 -7.56 40.64 4.45
CA GLN A 119 -7.94 41.26 3.18
C GLN A 119 -8.70 42.57 3.40
N ALA A 120 -9.62 42.60 4.38
CA ALA A 120 -10.35 43.81 4.74
C ALA A 120 -9.41 44.91 5.26
N LEU A 121 -8.46 44.58 6.14
CA LEU A 121 -7.47 45.52 6.68
C LEU A 121 -6.56 46.13 5.60
N LEU A 122 -6.18 45.34 4.60
CA LEU A 122 -5.35 45.82 3.49
C LEU A 122 -6.12 46.73 2.52
N ALA A 123 -7.45 46.58 2.44
CA ALA A 123 -8.31 47.47 1.66
C ALA A 123 -8.70 48.74 2.44
N ASP A 124 -8.95 48.61 3.73
CA ASP A 124 -9.28 49.70 4.66
C ASP A 124 -8.63 49.43 6.04
N PRO A 125 -7.61 50.21 6.43
CA PRO A 125 -6.97 50.08 7.74
C PRO A 125 -7.92 50.23 8.95
N GLN A 126 -9.10 50.83 8.77
CA GLN A 126 -10.12 50.97 9.80
C GLN A 126 -11.14 49.81 9.85
N ALA A 127 -11.02 48.83 8.96
CA ALA A 127 -11.91 47.66 8.94
C ALA A 127 -11.94 46.92 10.29
N ALA A 128 -13.12 46.37 10.60
CA ALA A 128 -13.31 45.50 11.75
C ALA A 128 -12.59 44.15 11.49
N ALA A 129 -11.58 43.86 12.30
CA ALA A 129 -10.72 42.70 12.17
C ALA A 129 -10.26 42.24 13.56
N GLN A 130 -11.19 41.71 14.35
CA GLN A 130 -10.97 41.47 15.78
C GLN A 130 -9.90 40.41 16.02
N LEU A 131 -9.91 39.33 15.23
CA LEU A 131 -8.96 38.24 15.37
C LEU A 131 -7.55 38.68 14.98
N VAL A 132 -7.38 39.29 13.81
CA VAL A 132 -6.07 39.74 13.32
C VAL A 132 -5.50 40.85 14.23
N ARG A 133 -6.34 41.77 14.72
CA ARG A 133 -5.92 42.78 15.70
C ARG A 133 -5.49 42.16 17.03
N ALA A 134 -6.19 41.15 17.53
CA ALA A 134 -5.82 40.44 18.76
C ALA A 134 -4.47 39.70 18.60
N ILE A 135 -4.26 39.02 17.47
CA ILE A 135 -3.00 38.35 17.13
C ILE A 135 -1.86 39.37 17.04
N ALA A 136 -2.05 40.48 16.32
CA ALA A 136 -1.06 41.54 16.18
C ALA A 136 -0.69 42.16 17.54
N ASN A 137 -1.69 42.46 18.37
CA ASN A 137 -1.48 43.00 19.71
C ASN A 137 -0.70 42.05 20.62
N ALA A 138 -1.08 40.77 20.66
CA ALA A 138 -0.37 39.76 21.45
C ALA A 138 1.08 39.55 20.99
N ARG A 139 1.34 39.75 19.69
CA ARG A 139 2.69 39.70 19.10
C ARG A 139 3.48 41.01 19.21
N GLY A 140 2.87 42.11 19.67
CA GLY A 140 3.49 43.43 19.66
C GLY A 140 3.83 43.94 18.25
N MET A 141 3.03 43.57 17.25
CA MET A 141 3.25 43.86 15.83
C MET A 141 2.22 44.87 15.30
N ASP A 142 2.60 45.65 14.29
CA ASP A 142 1.65 46.46 13.53
C ASP A 142 0.56 45.60 12.87
N VAL A 143 -0.68 46.09 12.86
CA VAL A 143 -1.84 45.33 12.38
C VAL A 143 -1.81 45.11 10.87
N ILE A 144 -1.34 46.10 10.10
CA ILE A 144 -1.26 46.02 8.64
C ILE A 144 -0.11 45.09 8.24
N GLU A 145 1.00 45.18 8.95
CA GLU A 145 2.12 44.23 8.84
C GLU A 145 1.68 42.79 9.12
N MET A 146 0.90 42.54 10.18
CA MET A 146 0.37 41.21 10.48
C MET A 146 -0.58 40.73 9.36
N ALA A 147 -1.47 41.59 8.87
CA ALA A 147 -2.39 41.28 7.77
C ALA A 147 -1.65 40.89 6.49
N ARG A 148 -0.57 41.62 6.15
CA ARG A 148 0.27 41.31 4.99
C ARG A 148 0.91 39.92 5.10
N ARG A 149 1.48 39.58 6.26
CA ARG A 149 2.07 38.25 6.50
C ARG A 149 1.04 37.12 6.40
N ILE A 150 -0.18 37.35 6.89
CA ILE A 150 -1.27 36.36 6.76
C ILE A 150 -1.62 36.13 5.28
N GLN A 151 -1.68 37.18 4.47
CA GLN A 151 -1.95 37.06 3.03
C GLN A 151 -0.81 36.36 2.29
N GLU A 152 0.45 36.69 2.61
CA GLU A 152 1.63 36.01 2.05
C GLU A 152 1.61 34.51 2.35
N ASN A 153 1.37 34.13 3.62
CA ASN A 153 1.24 32.73 4.01
C ASN A 153 0.04 32.05 3.34
N THR A 154 -1.09 32.74 3.23
CA THR A 154 -2.28 32.23 2.53
C THR A 154 -1.95 31.93 1.07
N GLN A 155 -1.29 32.85 0.37
CA GLN A 155 -0.94 32.70 -1.03
C GLN A 155 0.04 31.53 -1.22
N ALA A 156 1.06 31.43 -0.37
CA ALA A 156 2.00 30.31 -0.39
C ALA A 156 1.29 28.96 -0.19
N TRP A 157 0.36 28.90 0.78
CA TRP A 157 -0.47 27.71 0.99
C TRP A 157 -1.35 27.38 -0.22
N SER A 158 -1.99 28.37 -0.84
CA SER A 158 -2.82 28.17 -2.03
C SER A 158 -2.03 27.61 -3.21
N VAL A 159 -0.80 28.10 -3.44
CA VAL A 159 0.07 27.58 -4.51
C VAL A 159 0.46 26.12 -4.22
N LEU A 160 0.89 25.82 -2.99
CA LEU A 160 1.25 24.47 -2.55
C LEU A 160 0.08 23.49 -2.66
N ALA A 161 -1.08 23.87 -2.12
CA ALA A 161 -2.29 23.04 -2.13
C ALA A 161 -2.84 22.84 -3.55
N GLY A 162 -2.78 23.87 -4.39
CA GLY A 162 -3.14 23.78 -5.81
C GLY A 162 -2.24 22.80 -6.56
N HIS A 163 -0.92 22.87 -6.36
CA HIS A 163 0.05 21.96 -6.96
C HIS A 163 -0.15 20.51 -6.52
N ALA A 164 -0.38 20.28 -5.22
CA ALA A 164 -0.71 18.95 -4.71
C ALA A 164 -2.02 18.43 -5.31
N THR A 165 -3.05 19.28 -5.39
CA THR A 165 -4.34 18.91 -5.99
C THR A 165 -4.17 18.54 -7.47
N GLY A 166 -3.37 19.28 -8.23
CA GLY A 166 -3.04 18.98 -9.62
C GLY A 166 -2.36 17.63 -9.79
N GLN A 167 -1.38 17.30 -8.93
CA GLN A 167 -0.75 15.99 -8.90
C GLN A 167 -1.77 14.87 -8.60
N ARG A 168 -2.67 15.09 -7.63
CA ARG A 168 -3.75 14.15 -7.30
C ARG A 168 -4.65 13.86 -8.49
N LEU A 169 -5.08 14.90 -9.22
CA LEU A 169 -5.90 14.77 -10.43
C LEU A 169 -5.15 14.00 -11.52
N LYS A 170 -3.88 14.31 -11.76
CA LYS A 170 -3.04 13.57 -12.71
C LYS A 170 -2.95 12.07 -12.40
N TYR A 171 -2.88 11.71 -11.12
CA TYR A 171 -2.91 10.30 -10.71
C TYR A 171 -4.28 9.65 -10.91
N GLN A 172 -5.38 10.42 -10.75
CA GLN A 172 -6.73 9.93 -11.07
C GLN A 172 -6.89 9.68 -12.57
N ASP A 173 -6.45 10.61 -13.41
CA ASP A 173 -6.49 10.45 -14.86
C ASP A 173 -5.69 9.21 -15.31
N ALA A 174 -4.50 9.00 -14.73
CA ALA A 174 -3.68 7.82 -15.00
C ALA A 174 -4.36 6.52 -14.55
N LEU A 175 -5.04 6.53 -13.40
CA LEU A 175 -5.77 5.39 -12.88
C LEU A 175 -6.97 5.02 -13.75
N GLU A 176 -7.73 6.01 -14.22
CA GLU A 176 -8.88 5.81 -15.11
C GLU A 176 -8.46 5.19 -16.46
N ALA A 177 -7.26 5.50 -16.94
CA ALA A 177 -6.70 4.96 -18.18
C ALA A 177 -6.21 3.49 -18.06
N CYS A 178 -6.06 2.93 -16.87
CA CYS A 178 -5.50 1.57 -16.67
C CYS A 178 -6.49 0.47 -17.06
N THR A 179 -6.17 -0.42 -17.98
CA THR A 179 -7.01 -1.55 -18.39
C THR A 179 -6.63 -2.89 -17.74
N THR A 180 -5.60 -2.91 -16.88
CA THR A 180 -5.07 -4.12 -16.23
C THR A 180 -4.64 -3.83 -14.79
N VAL A 181 -4.58 -4.86 -13.95
CA VAL A 181 -4.16 -4.73 -12.53
C VAL A 181 -2.71 -4.28 -12.46
N GLU A 182 -1.86 -4.80 -13.33
CA GLU A 182 -0.44 -4.48 -13.40
C GLU A 182 -0.19 -2.99 -13.71
N GLN A 183 -1.00 -2.40 -14.59
CA GLN A 183 -0.95 -0.96 -14.86
C GLN A 183 -1.36 -0.13 -13.65
N VAL A 184 -2.41 -0.56 -12.91
CA VAL A 184 -2.83 0.10 -11.67
C VAL A 184 -1.71 0.06 -10.64
N GLU A 185 -1.07 -1.11 -10.47
CA GLU A 185 0.03 -1.30 -9.54
C GLU A 185 1.26 -0.47 -9.90
N ALA A 186 1.54 -0.29 -11.19
CA ALA A 186 2.65 0.51 -11.70
C ALA A 186 2.54 2.02 -11.39
N ILE A 187 1.35 2.53 -11.01
CA ILE A 187 1.18 3.92 -10.60
C ILE A 187 1.94 4.16 -9.29
N SER A 188 3.07 4.83 -9.42
CA SER A 188 3.91 5.31 -8.32
C SER A 188 3.42 6.68 -7.84
N ILE A 189 2.90 6.74 -6.62
CA ILE A 189 2.32 7.95 -6.04
C ILE A 189 3.38 8.68 -5.23
N SER A 190 3.72 9.90 -5.63
CA SER A 190 4.58 10.80 -4.87
C SER A 190 4.11 12.24 -5.03
N PHE A 191 4.10 13.02 -3.95
CA PHE A 191 3.73 14.42 -3.99
C PHE A 191 4.95 15.28 -3.73
N THR A 192 5.08 16.34 -4.52
CA THR A 192 6.19 17.29 -4.46
C THR A 192 5.68 18.69 -4.16
N THR A 193 6.56 19.56 -3.67
CA THR A 193 6.31 21.00 -3.59
C THR A 193 6.43 21.65 -4.98
N PRO A 194 5.84 22.83 -5.20
CA PRO A 194 6.10 23.64 -6.39
C PRO A 194 7.60 23.96 -6.54
N GLU A 195 8.06 24.13 -7.79
CA GLU A 195 9.40 24.65 -8.13
C GLU A 195 9.53 26.16 -7.89
#